data_AF-A0A960RH58-F1
#
_entry.id   AF-A0A960RH58-F1
#
_cell.length_a   1.000
_cell.length_b   1.000
_cell.length_c   1.000
_cell.angle_alpha   90.00
_cell.angle_beta   90.00
_cell.angle_gamma   90.00
#
_symmetry.space_group_name_H-M   'P 1'
#
loop_
_entity.id
_entity.type
_entity.pdbx_description
1 polymer ?
#
loop_
_entity_poly.entity_id
_entity_poly.type
_entity_poly.pdbx_seq_one_letter_code
_entity_poly.pdbx_strand_id
1 'polypeptide(L)'
;PEPEPEPGFRIGFPTPQTRLVETNSLEVYMATGSGRVESAWYGSVRTRKYRSSYLPSFHEGVDIAPTARDARGRALDDVFAVADGTVGYINRVAGNSSYGIYVVLLHESRLGEVFTLYAHLASASDSLRVGHPVTRGDIIGRMGHTSTLGIPVQRSHLHFEFGTVLNRRFETWFRGKKLKPNHGMLHGYNLTGLNPMGLFDYMAEEKRFDPLNYIKAAPVAFRMVVPTDTLPDYYQRYPALWVGEPATGGAMVMEVSEGGVPLFARAATDEEKARISNRKPVVLEVFPDILGRNGERLVVKRNGEWQPGRKSEQWLDILLYR
;
A
#
# COMPACT_ATOMS: atom_id res chain seq x y z
N PRO A 1 -35.85 6.35 -15.55
CA PRO A 1 -34.74 5.94 -14.67
C PRO A 1 -33.73 7.08 -14.55
N GLU A 2 -33.52 7.60 -13.33
CA GLU A 2 -32.33 8.43 -13.09
C GLU A 2 -31.09 7.61 -13.49
N PRO A 3 -30.10 8.22 -14.15
CA PRO A 3 -28.85 7.52 -14.45
C PRO A 3 -28.25 7.03 -13.13
N GLU A 4 -27.79 5.78 -13.09
CA GLU A 4 -27.05 5.29 -11.93
C GLU A 4 -25.93 6.28 -11.61
N PRO A 5 -25.75 6.67 -10.32
CA PRO A 5 -24.69 7.60 -9.97
C PRO A 5 -23.36 7.03 -10.45
N GLU A 6 -22.54 7.88 -11.07
CA GLU A 6 -21.24 7.46 -11.58
C GLU A 6 -20.46 6.70 -10.50
N PRO A 7 -19.86 5.54 -10.84
CA PRO A 7 -19.19 4.70 -9.87
C PRO A 7 -18.00 5.43 -9.22
N GLY A 8 -17.73 5.10 -7.96
CA GLY A 8 -16.61 5.67 -7.19
C GLY A 8 -17.03 6.77 -6.21
N PHE A 9 -16.05 7.32 -5.51
CA PHE A 9 -16.23 8.38 -4.51
C PHE A 9 -15.33 9.58 -4.83
N ARG A 10 -15.73 10.77 -4.37
CA ARG A 10 -14.91 11.96 -4.53
C ARG A 10 -13.72 11.87 -3.59
N ILE A 11 -12.55 12.27 -4.09
CA ILE A 11 -11.33 12.38 -3.28
C ILE A 11 -10.84 13.82 -3.24
N GLY A 12 -9.99 14.14 -2.27
CA GLY A 12 -9.39 15.46 -2.09
C GLY A 12 -7.95 15.35 -1.59
N PHE A 13 -7.25 16.48 -1.56
CA PHE A 13 -5.86 16.52 -1.12
C PHE A 13 -5.71 16.17 0.37
N PRO A 14 -4.70 15.39 0.76
CA PRO A 14 -4.49 14.99 2.16
C PRO A 14 -3.83 16.08 3.01
N THR A 15 -3.39 17.18 2.42
CA THR A 15 -2.72 18.33 3.07
C THR A 15 -3.05 19.62 2.31
N PRO A 16 -2.68 20.81 2.82
CA PRO A 16 -2.75 22.07 2.07
C PRO A 16 -1.86 22.12 0.82
N GLN A 17 -0.95 21.17 0.60
CA GLN A 17 -0.12 21.10 -0.61
C GLN A 17 -0.95 20.55 -1.78
N THR A 18 -1.49 21.44 -2.62
CA THR A 18 -2.30 21.06 -3.79
C THR A 18 -1.52 20.98 -5.10
N ARG A 19 -0.24 21.38 -5.11
CA ARG A 19 0.61 21.43 -6.32
C ARG A 19 1.15 20.06 -6.78
N LEU A 20 0.52 18.96 -6.33
CA LEU A 20 0.97 17.58 -6.57
C LEU A 20 0.93 17.16 -8.04
N VAL A 21 0.17 17.86 -8.89
CA VAL A 21 0.14 17.62 -10.35
C VAL A 21 0.98 18.63 -11.14
N GLU A 22 1.41 19.72 -10.49
CA GLU A 22 2.01 20.88 -11.18
C GLU A 22 3.52 20.76 -11.33
N THR A 23 4.19 20.15 -10.34
CA THR A 23 5.66 20.14 -10.30
C THR A 23 6.22 18.95 -9.53
N ASN A 24 7.35 18.45 -10.02
CA ASN A 24 8.13 17.37 -9.42
C ASN A 24 9.33 17.95 -8.65
N SER A 25 9.07 18.85 -7.70
CA SER A 25 10.11 19.58 -6.96
C SER A 25 10.21 19.17 -5.49
N LEU A 26 11.34 19.50 -4.87
CA LEU A 26 11.60 19.29 -3.44
C LEU A 26 10.76 20.19 -2.52
N GLU A 27 10.07 21.19 -3.07
CA GLU A 27 9.09 22.00 -2.34
C GLU A 27 7.75 21.29 -2.16
N VAL A 28 7.46 20.31 -3.02
CA VAL A 28 6.19 19.57 -3.05
C VAL A 28 6.38 18.17 -2.49
N TYR A 29 7.51 17.53 -2.80
CA TYR A 29 7.82 16.18 -2.37
C TYR A 29 9.04 16.14 -1.46
N MET A 30 8.92 15.42 -0.35
CA MET A 30 10.00 15.32 0.64
C MET A 30 10.93 14.16 0.32
N ALA A 31 12.09 14.48 -0.26
CA ALA A 31 13.12 13.49 -0.53
C ALA A 31 13.68 12.86 0.75
N THR A 32 14.16 11.62 0.62
CA THR A 32 15.03 10.98 1.60
C THR A 32 16.36 11.73 1.76
N GLY A 33 17.26 11.23 2.61
CA GLY A 33 18.61 11.80 2.77
C GLY A 33 19.48 11.82 1.51
N SER A 34 19.02 11.22 0.41
CA SER A 34 19.67 11.33 -0.90
C SER A 34 19.52 12.70 -1.57
N GLY A 35 18.52 13.51 -1.16
CA GLY A 35 18.18 14.78 -1.82
C GLY A 35 17.51 14.63 -3.18
N ARG A 36 17.25 13.40 -3.63
CA ARG A 36 16.58 13.09 -4.90
C ARG A 36 15.07 13.06 -4.72
N VAL A 37 14.36 13.90 -5.47
CA VAL A 37 12.89 14.00 -5.40
C VAL A 37 12.22 12.65 -5.63
N GLU A 38 12.76 11.82 -6.51
CA GLU A 38 12.20 10.52 -6.86
C GLU A 38 12.14 9.58 -5.66
N SER A 39 13.02 9.78 -4.66
CA SER A 39 12.99 8.96 -3.44
C SER A 39 11.77 9.21 -2.54
N ALA A 40 10.99 10.25 -2.84
CA ALA A 40 9.70 10.55 -2.22
C ALA A 40 8.53 9.86 -2.93
N TRP A 41 8.72 9.30 -4.13
CA TRP A 41 7.65 8.72 -4.93
C TRP A 41 7.41 7.24 -4.59
N TYR A 42 6.29 6.71 -5.04
CA TYR A 42 6.00 5.28 -4.93
C TYR A 42 6.95 4.44 -5.82
N GLY A 43 7.26 3.22 -5.39
CA GLY A 43 8.00 2.25 -6.19
C GLY A 43 9.40 1.93 -5.66
N SER A 44 10.22 1.25 -6.46
CA SER A 44 11.60 0.88 -6.12
C SER A 44 12.61 2.04 -6.20
N VAL A 45 12.24 3.20 -5.65
CA VAL A 45 12.95 4.47 -5.80
C VAL A 45 13.99 4.74 -4.71
N ARG A 46 14.01 3.94 -3.64
CA ARG A 46 14.94 4.11 -2.50
C ARG A 46 16.12 3.16 -2.58
N THR A 47 17.09 3.42 -1.72
CA THR A 47 18.24 2.53 -1.48
C THR A 47 18.44 2.39 0.01
N ARG A 48 18.57 1.15 0.50
CA ARG A 48 18.77 0.85 1.93
C ARG A 48 20.04 0.02 2.12
N LYS A 49 20.79 0.32 3.18
CA LYS A 49 21.93 -0.50 3.58
C LYS A 49 21.43 -1.86 4.06
N TYR A 50 21.92 -2.92 3.45
CA TYR A 50 21.68 -4.30 3.80
C TYR A 50 23.01 -4.98 4.11
N ARG A 51 23.33 -5.19 5.39
CA ARG A 51 24.64 -5.66 5.85
C ARG A 51 25.78 -4.78 5.28
N SER A 52 26.62 -5.34 4.40
CA SER A 52 27.75 -4.67 3.77
C SER A 52 27.43 -4.01 2.41
N SER A 53 26.22 -4.21 1.86
CA SER A 53 25.85 -3.68 0.55
C SER A 53 24.66 -2.72 0.62
N TYR A 54 24.43 -1.97 -0.45
CA TYR A 54 23.26 -1.14 -0.64
C TYR A 54 22.35 -1.81 -1.65
N LEU A 55 21.08 -2.00 -1.29
CA LEU A 55 20.08 -2.62 -2.16
C LEU A 55 18.93 -1.64 -2.42
N PRO A 56 18.27 -1.71 -3.58
CA PRO A 56 17.01 -1.01 -3.82
C PRO A 56 16.01 -1.29 -2.69
N SER A 57 15.18 -0.32 -2.35
CA SER A 57 14.09 -0.48 -1.40
C SER A 57 12.82 0.06 -2.03
N PHE A 58 11.73 -0.67 -1.83
CA PHE A 58 10.41 -0.20 -2.20
C PHE A 58 9.99 0.94 -1.28
N HIS A 59 9.16 1.84 -1.81
CA HIS A 59 8.46 2.88 -1.10
C HIS A 59 6.96 2.72 -1.38
N GLU A 60 6.20 2.38 -0.34
CA GLU A 60 4.81 1.96 -0.39
C GLU A 60 3.82 3.13 -0.60
N GLY A 61 4.33 4.36 -0.55
CA GLY A 61 3.53 5.58 -0.63
C GLY A 61 4.25 6.73 -1.31
N VAL A 62 3.78 7.94 -1.01
CA VAL A 62 4.35 9.20 -1.47
C VAL A 62 4.60 10.12 -0.27
N ASP A 63 5.74 10.80 -0.27
CA ASP A 63 6.12 11.73 0.79
C ASP A 63 5.86 13.17 0.36
N ILE A 64 4.83 13.79 0.95
CA ILE A 64 4.36 15.14 0.64
C ILE A 64 4.98 16.15 1.62
N ALA A 65 5.65 17.17 1.08
CA ALA A 65 6.30 18.21 1.85
C ALA A 65 5.28 19.20 2.47
N PRO A 66 5.60 19.80 3.64
CA PRO A 66 4.76 20.84 4.23
C PRO A 66 4.83 22.13 3.43
N THR A 67 3.73 22.87 3.44
CA THR A 67 3.59 24.23 2.92
C THR A 67 4.04 25.28 3.93
N ALA A 68 3.98 24.99 5.24
CA ALA A 68 4.34 25.94 6.29
C ALA A 68 5.14 25.30 7.42
N ARG A 69 6.03 26.11 8.03
CA ARG A 69 6.86 25.71 9.17
C ARG A 69 6.90 26.81 10.23
N ASP A 70 7.09 26.41 11.49
CA ASP A 70 7.34 27.35 12.59
C ASP A 70 8.82 27.75 12.71
N ALA A 71 9.14 28.63 13.66
CA ALA A 71 10.51 29.10 13.91
C ALA A 71 11.51 28.00 14.33
N ARG A 72 11.01 26.82 14.73
CA ARG A 72 11.82 25.64 15.06
C ARG A 72 11.90 24.64 13.89
N GLY A 73 11.33 25.01 12.73
CA GLY A 73 11.30 24.20 11.52
C GLY A 73 10.24 23.10 11.52
N ARG A 74 9.35 23.02 12.51
CA ARG A 74 8.29 22.00 12.59
C ARG A 74 7.20 22.30 11.56
N ALA A 75 6.70 21.26 10.89
CA ALA A 75 5.58 21.38 9.95
C ALA A 75 4.33 21.89 10.66
N LEU A 76 3.57 22.78 9.99
CA LEU A 76 2.32 23.34 10.50
C LEU A 76 1.09 22.79 9.77
N ASP A 77 1.27 22.04 8.70
CA ASP A 77 0.18 21.55 7.86
C ASP A 77 -0.72 20.55 8.59
N ASP A 78 -2.02 20.84 8.61
CA ASP A 78 -3.03 19.85 8.96
C ASP A 78 -3.08 18.74 7.91
N VAL A 79 -3.48 17.55 8.35
CA VAL A 79 -3.68 16.38 7.49
C VAL A 79 -5.16 16.07 7.46
N PHE A 80 -5.70 15.88 6.25
CA PHE A 80 -7.12 15.71 5.99
C PHE A 80 -7.45 14.29 5.53
N ALA A 81 -8.65 13.82 5.86
CA ALA A 81 -9.21 12.63 5.24
C ALA A 81 -9.44 12.89 3.74
N VAL A 82 -8.82 12.09 2.86
CA VAL A 82 -8.96 12.30 1.40
C VAL A 82 -10.35 11.97 0.88
N ALA A 83 -11.14 11.18 1.61
CA ALA A 83 -12.48 10.75 1.23
C ALA A 83 -13.30 10.42 2.47
N ASP A 84 -14.62 10.33 2.30
CA ASP A 84 -15.51 9.76 3.31
C ASP A 84 -15.09 8.32 3.62
N GLY A 85 -15.24 7.90 4.86
CA GLY A 85 -14.87 6.55 5.27
C GLY A 85 -15.01 6.33 6.76
N THR A 86 -14.29 5.33 7.26
CA THR A 86 -14.27 4.95 8.67
C THR A 86 -12.84 4.93 9.18
N VAL A 87 -12.62 5.35 10.42
CA VAL A 87 -11.32 5.23 11.06
C VAL A 87 -11.03 3.75 11.34
N GLY A 88 -10.15 3.14 10.56
CA GLY A 88 -9.78 1.73 10.72
C GLY A 88 -8.77 1.51 11.85
N TYR A 89 -7.77 2.38 11.95
CA TYR A 89 -6.70 2.24 12.95
C TYR A 89 -6.05 3.58 13.30
N ILE A 90 -5.57 3.69 14.55
CA ILE A 90 -4.79 4.83 15.03
C ILE A 90 -3.63 4.32 15.88
N ASN A 91 -2.40 4.66 15.52
CA ASN A 91 -1.27 4.60 16.45
C ASN A 91 -0.94 6.02 16.93
N ARG A 92 -1.14 6.29 18.22
CA ARG A 92 -0.80 7.58 18.84
C ARG A 92 0.62 7.63 19.43
N VAL A 93 1.37 6.53 19.37
CA VAL A 93 2.68 6.42 20.02
C VAL A 93 3.80 6.43 18.97
N ALA A 94 4.55 7.52 18.91
CA ALA A 94 5.63 7.72 17.92
C ALA A 94 6.67 6.59 17.89
N GLY A 95 7.02 6.03 19.05
CA GLY A 95 8.03 4.97 19.18
C GLY A 95 7.55 3.55 18.87
N ASN A 96 6.28 3.35 18.50
CA ASN A 96 5.71 2.02 18.30
C ASN A 96 5.74 1.54 16.85
N SER A 97 6.13 2.36 15.87
CA SER A 97 6.12 1.96 14.46
C SER A 97 7.13 2.73 13.61
N SER A 98 7.60 2.13 12.52
CA SER A 98 8.36 2.86 11.48
C SER A 98 7.52 3.97 10.83
N TYR A 99 6.20 3.84 10.81
CA TYR A 99 5.28 4.91 10.40
C TYR A 99 5.16 6.03 11.44
N GLY A 100 5.68 5.86 12.66
CA GLY A 100 5.51 6.83 13.74
C GLY A 100 4.06 6.86 14.25
N ILE A 101 3.55 8.07 14.49
CA ILE A 101 2.11 8.30 14.69
C ILE A 101 1.45 8.24 13.33
N TYR A 102 0.42 7.40 13.19
CA TYR A 102 -0.29 7.23 11.93
C TYR A 102 -1.75 6.88 12.12
N VAL A 103 -2.54 7.20 11.09
CA VAL A 103 -3.96 6.88 10.97
C VAL A 103 -4.15 6.04 9.71
N VAL A 104 -5.01 5.03 9.78
CA VAL A 104 -5.50 4.31 8.62
C VAL A 104 -7.01 4.51 8.53
N LEU A 105 -7.47 4.98 7.39
CA LEU A 105 -8.89 5.10 7.06
C LEU A 105 -9.28 3.99 6.08
N LEU A 106 -10.52 3.54 6.20
CA LEU A 106 -11.13 2.51 5.36
C LEU A 106 -12.26 3.13 4.55
N HIS A 107 -12.34 2.78 3.27
CA HIS A 107 -13.30 3.33 2.32
C HIS A 107 -14.01 2.20 1.59
N GLU A 108 -15.33 2.18 1.68
CA GLU A 108 -16.17 1.23 0.95
C GLU A 108 -16.22 1.59 -0.54
N SER A 109 -16.13 0.58 -1.40
CA SER A 109 -16.14 0.79 -2.84
C SER A 109 -16.66 -0.43 -3.58
N ARG A 110 -16.86 -0.33 -4.90
CA ARG A 110 -17.27 -1.47 -5.74
C ARG A 110 -16.24 -2.60 -5.80
N LEU A 111 -14.97 -2.28 -5.55
CA LEU A 111 -13.92 -3.28 -5.42
C LEU A 111 -14.07 -4.09 -4.13
N GLY A 112 -14.59 -3.47 -3.07
CA GLY A 112 -14.47 -3.86 -1.68
C GLY A 112 -13.84 -2.72 -0.85
N GLU A 113 -13.57 -2.99 0.43
CA GLU A 113 -12.95 -2.04 1.35
C GLU A 113 -11.48 -1.77 0.98
N VAL A 114 -11.14 -0.53 0.66
CA VAL A 114 -9.77 -0.07 0.41
C VAL A 114 -9.28 0.83 1.54
N PHE A 115 -7.97 0.99 1.68
CA PHE A 115 -7.41 1.84 2.74
C PHE A 115 -6.69 3.07 2.19
N THR A 116 -6.64 4.11 3.03
CA THR A 116 -5.61 5.17 2.94
C THR A 116 -4.86 5.26 4.26
N LEU A 117 -3.55 5.48 4.19
CA LEU A 117 -2.66 5.57 5.36
C LEU A 117 -1.97 6.93 5.40
N TYR A 118 -1.91 7.51 6.60
CA TYR A 118 -1.36 8.84 6.86
C TYR A 118 -0.34 8.73 7.99
N ALA A 119 0.94 8.79 7.65
CA ALA A 119 2.05 8.52 8.58
C ALA A 119 2.92 9.74 8.89
N HIS A 120 3.83 9.53 9.84
CA HIS A 120 4.79 10.50 10.36
C HIS A 120 4.16 11.71 11.04
N LEU A 121 2.90 11.59 11.48
CA LEU A 121 2.16 12.69 12.08
C LEU A 121 2.87 13.20 13.35
N ALA A 122 2.76 14.50 13.63
CA ALA A 122 3.11 15.07 14.92
C ALA A 122 2.08 14.67 15.99
N SER A 123 0.81 14.60 15.59
CA SER A 123 -0.31 14.12 16.40
C SER A 123 -1.45 13.62 15.50
N ALA A 124 -2.21 12.65 15.99
CA ALA A 124 -3.52 12.32 15.44
C ALA A 124 -4.59 13.16 16.15
N SER A 125 -5.62 13.61 15.45
CA SER A 125 -6.69 14.44 16.02
C SER A 125 -7.37 13.74 17.20
N ASP A 126 -7.63 14.47 18.28
CA ASP A 126 -8.23 13.93 19.51
C ASP A 126 -9.71 13.57 19.36
N SER A 127 -10.37 14.01 18.29
CA SER A 127 -11.74 13.60 17.96
C SER A 127 -11.80 12.21 17.33
N LEU A 128 -10.70 11.70 16.75
CA LEU A 128 -10.70 10.41 16.06
C LEU A 128 -10.89 9.24 17.02
N ARG A 129 -11.76 8.32 16.64
CA ARG A 129 -12.01 7.04 17.32
C ARG A 129 -12.13 5.94 16.27
N VAL A 130 -11.47 4.81 16.53
CA VAL A 130 -11.57 3.63 15.65
C VAL A 130 -13.04 3.20 15.55
N GLY A 131 -13.48 2.91 14.33
CA GLY A 131 -14.86 2.52 13.99
C GLY A 131 -15.82 3.69 13.76
N HIS A 132 -15.42 4.95 14.00
CA HIS A 132 -16.26 6.10 13.70
C HIS A 132 -16.09 6.60 12.26
N PRO A 133 -17.13 7.22 11.68
CA PRO A 133 -17.06 7.79 10.36
C PRO A 133 -16.16 9.04 10.34
N VAL A 134 -15.61 9.31 9.16
CA VAL A 134 -14.93 10.56 8.80
C VAL A 134 -15.47 11.04 7.46
N THR A 135 -15.52 12.35 7.29
CA THR A 135 -15.90 13.02 6.05
C THR A 135 -14.65 13.50 5.32
N ARG A 136 -14.69 13.50 3.99
CA ARG A 136 -13.66 14.13 3.16
C ARG A 136 -13.36 15.56 3.65
N GLY A 137 -12.10 15.86 3.90
CA GLY A 137 -11.64 17.16 4.39
C GLY A 137 -11.57 17.27 5.93
N ASP A 138 -12.08 16.29 6.68
CA ASP A 138 -11.94 16.29 8.14
C ASP A 138 -10.46 16.28 8.55
N ILE A 139 -10.10 17.09 9.55
CA ILE A 139 -8.75 17.08 10.13
C ILE A 139 -8.55 15.80 10.92
N ILE A 140 -7.63 14.96 10.45
CA ILE A 140 -7.28 13.68 11.07
C ILE A 140 -5.97 13.74 11.85
N GLY A 141 -5.17 14.79 11.67
CA GLY A 141 -3.95 14.99 12.42
C GLY A 141 -3.15 16.20 11.96
N ARG A 142 -1.95 16.33 12.51
CA ARG A 142 -0.97 17.36 12.16
C ARG A 142 0.26 16.70 11.56
N MET A 143 0.76 17.21 10.44
CA MET A 143 1.98 16.70 9.80
C MET A 143 3.16 16.79 10.77
N GLY A 144 4.07 15.81 10.71
CA GLY A 144 5.25 15.79 11.57
C GLY A 144 6.43 15.03 10.97
N HIS A 145 7.22 14.42 11.87
CA HIS A 145 8.41 13.66 11.52
C HIS A 145 8.58 12.44 12.45
N THR A 146 7.49 11.91 13.00
CA THR A 146 7.59 10.79 13.96
C THR A 146 7.91 9.48 13.23
N SER A 147 8.84 8.69 13.77
CA SER A 147 9.19 7.36 13.25
C SER A 147 10.20 6.69 14.19
N THR A 148 10.15 5.38 14.33
CA THR A 148 11.26 4.61 14.96
C THR A 148 12.56 4.65 14.16
N LEU A 149 12.52 5.06 12.89
CA LEU A 149 13.70 5.17 12.01
C LEU A 149 14.43 6.51 12.14
N GLY A 150 13.87 7.49 12.86
CA GLY A 150 14.45 8.81 13.06
C GLY A 150 14.39 9.69 11.80
N ILE A 151 13.34 10.50 11.69
CA ILE A 151 13.21 11.54 10.65
C ILE A 151 13.56 12.89 11.31
N PRO A 152 14.53 13.65 10.77
CA PRO A 152 14.87 14.97 11.28
C PRO A 152 13.74 15.97 10.97
N VAL A 153 13.59 16.99 11.80
CA VAL A 153 12.53 18.02 11.71
C VAL A 153 12.49 18.67 10.31
N GLN A 154 13.64 18.94 9.71
CA GLN A 154 13.75 19.55 8.38
C GLN A 154 13.11 18.68 7.29
N ARG A 155 13.01 17.36 7.51
CA ARG A 155 12.33 16.41 6.63
C ARG A 155 10.97 16.00 7.16
N SER A 156 10.29 16.84 7.94
CA SER A 156 8.87 16.63 8.24
C SER A 156 8.08 16.53 6.93
N HIS A 157 7.19 15.55 6.84
CA HIS A 157 6.34 15.25 5.68
C HIS A 157 5.13 14.43 6.09
N LEU A 158 4.14 14.37 5.21
CA LEU A 158 3.14 13.31 5.26
C LEU A 158 3.62 12.17 4.37
N HIS A 159 3.70 10.96 4.93
CA HIS A 159 3.77 9.75 4.13
C HIS A 159 2.34 9.25 3.89
N PHE A 160 1.94 9.20 2.63
CA PHE A 160 0.58 8.87 2.20
C PHE A 160 0.56 7.60 1.35
N GLU A 161 -0.29 6.63 1.72
CA GLU A 161 -0.49 5.40 0.94
C GLU A 161 -1.97 5.21 0.58
N PHE A 162 -2.20 4.44 -0.48
CA PHE A 162 -3.50 3.94 -0.90
C PHE A 162 -3.36 2.48 -1.33
N GLY A 163 -4.30 1.61 -0.96
CA GLY A 163 -4.23 0.22 -1.42
C GLY A 163 -5.26 -0.72 -0.82
N THR A 164 -4.90 -2.01 -0.76
CA THR A 164 -5.76 -3.08 -0.27
C THR A 164 -5.15 -3.78 0.96
N VAL A 165 -6.02 -4.37 1.77
CA VAL A 165 -5.63 -5.24 2.88
C VAL A 165 -5.47 -6.67 2.36
N LEU A 166 -4.43 -7.40 2.77
CA LEU A 166 -4.16 -8.78 2.30
C LEU A 166 -5.12 -9.81 2.93
N ASN A 167 -5.26 -9.84 4.26
CA ASN A 167 -6.04 -10.89 4.92
C ASN A 167 -6.73 -10.39 6.21
N ARG A 168 -8.03 -10.65 6.37
CA ARG A 168 -8.79 -10.26 7.59
C ARG A 168 -8.31 -10.95 8.87
N ARG A 169 -7.72 -12.13 8.76
CA ARG A 169 -7.23 -12.94 9.89
C ARG A 169 -5.76 -12.67 10.22
N PHE A 170 -5.19 -11.61 9.65
CA PHE A 170 -3.80 -11.23 9.86
C PHE A 170 -3.41 -11.13 11.33
N GLU A 171 -4.24 -10.54 12.18
CA GLU A 171 -3.87 -10.38 13.60
C GLU A 171 -3.66 -11.75 14.28
N THR A 172 -4.50 -12.74 13.96
CA THR A 172 -4.35 -14.11 14.45
C THR A 172 -3.04 -14.72 13.96
N TRP A 173 -2.73 -14.56 12.67
CA TRP A 173 -1.43 -14.97 12.10
C TRP A 173 -0.26 -14.31 12.84
N PHE A 174 -0.30 -12.99 13.01
CA PHE A 174 0.77 -12.19 13.61
C PHE A 174 1.03 -12.58 15.07
N ARG A 175 -0.05 -12.79 15.85
CA ARG A 175 0.03 -13.30 17.22
C ARG A 175 0.58 -14.72 17.27
N GLY A 176 0.16 -15.59 16.35
CA GLY A 176 0.68 -16.96 16.22
C GLY A 176 2.18 -17.02 15.93
N LYS A 177 2.70 -16.07 15.15
CA LYS A 177 4.14 -15.88 14.90
C LYS A 177 4.88 -15.20 16.08
N LYS A 178 4.17 -14.81 17.14
CA LYS A 178 4.71 -14.12 18.34
C LYS A 178 5.47 -12.83 18.01
N LEU A 179 5.05 -12.13 16.96
CA LEU A 179 5.68 -10.88 16.51
C LEU A 179 5.21 -9.69 17.36
N LYS A 180 6.05 -8.65 17.41
CA LYS A 180 5.82 -7.39 18.14
C LYS A 180 6.46 -6.21 17.39
N PRO A 181 5.95 -4.97 17.56
CA PRO A 181 4.67 -4.61 18.20
C PRO A 181 3.47 -5.06 17.33
N ASN A 182 2.33 -5.30 17.96
CA ASN A 182 1.11 -5.71 17.25
C ASN A 182 0.23 -4.49 16.98
N HIS A 183 -0.06 -4.24 15.71
CA HIS A 183 -0.93 -3.14 15.24
C HIS A 183 -2.30 -3.64 14.74
N GLY A 184 -2.67 -4.88 15.08
CA GLY A 184 -3.95 -5.47 14.68
C GLY A 184 -4.00 -5.78 13.19
N MET A 185 -5.22 -5.78 12.63
CA MET A 185 -5.49 -6.12 11.23
C MET A 185 -4.85 -5.15 10.24
N LEU A 186 -4.68 -3.87 10.61
CA LEU A 186 -4.11 -2.82 9.75
C LEU A 186 -2.63 -2.55 10.03
N HIS A 187 -1.91 -3.59 10.45
CA HIS A 187 -0.46 -3.57 10.53
C HIS A 187 0.16 -3.50 9.11
N GLY A 188 1.27 -2.78 8.93
CA GLY A 188 1.89 -2.57 7.61
C GLY A 188 2.17 -3.84 6.79
N TYR A 189 2.55 -4.96 7.43
CA TYR A 189 2.68 -6.26 6.73
C TYR A 189 1.40 -6.77 6.05
N ASN A 190 0.23 -6.33 6.48
CA ASN A 190 -1.07 -6.69 5.91
C ASN A 190 -1.59 -5.66 4.90
N LEU A 191 -0.92 -4.51 4.79
CA LEU A 191 -1.28 -3.44 3.88
C LEU A 191 -0.41 -3.56 2.63
N THR A 192 -1.01 -3.49 1.46
CA THR A 192 -0.28 -3.47 0.19
C THR A 192 -0.72 -2.29 -0.65
N GLY A 193 0.23 -1.41 -0.95
CA GLY A 193 -0.02 -0.12 -1.59
C GLY A 193 0.04 -0.20 -3.11
N LEU A 194 -0.88 0.52 -3.76
CA LEU A 194 -0.80 0.92 -5.17
C LEU A 194 -0.18 2.31 -5.25
N ASN A 195 0.19 2.76 -6.45
CA ASN A 195 0.73 4.10 -6.64
C ASN A 195 -0.29 5.17 -6.20
N PRO A 196 -0.08 5.93 -5.11
CA PRO A 196 -1.01 6.98 -4.71
C PRO A 196 -0.92 8.22 -5.60
N MET A 197 0.15 8.37 -6.39
CA MET A 197 0.31 9.54 -7.27
C MET A 197 -0.73 9.56 -8.41
N GLY A 198 -1.21 8.39 -8.84
CA GLY A 198 -2.28 8.31 -9.85
C GLY A 198 -3.65 8.79 -9.34
N LEU A 199 -3.78 9.14 -8.05
CA LEU A 199 -4.97 9.76 -7.51
C LEU A 199 -4.96 11.29 -7.68
N PHE A 200 -3.80 11.91 -7.94
CA PHE A 200 -3.68 13.38 -7.88
C PHE A 200 -4.51 14.10 -8.95
N ASP A 201 -4.66 13.54 -10.15
CA ASP A 201 -5.54 14.10 -11.18
C ASP A 201 -7.01 14.06 -10.75
N TYR A 202 -7.45 12.99 -10.08
CA TYR A 202 -8.80 12.90 -9.53
C TYR A 202 -9.04 13.94 -8.43
N MET A 203 -8.02 14.23 -7.60
CA MET A 203 -8.08 15.27 -6.57
C MET A 203 -8.14 16.67 -7.21
N ALA A 204 -7.26 16.96 -8.18
CA ALA A 204 -7.15 18.27 -8.80
C ALA A 204 -8.39 18.62 -9.64
N GLU A 205 -8.96 17.63 -10.34
CA GLU A 205 -10.11 17.82 -11.21
C GLU A 205 -11.45 17.54 -10.50
N GLU A 206 -11.43 17.24 -9.20
CA GLU A 206 -12.62 16.90 -8.39
C GLU A 206 -13.48 15.76 -9.01
N LYS A 207 -12.81 14.81 -9.67
CA LYS A 207 -13.43 13.64 -10.31
C LYS A 207 -13.75 12.56 -9.28
N ARG A 208 -14.72 11.70 -9.61
CA ARG A 208 -14.97 10.48 -8.83
C ARG A 208 -13.86 9.47 -9.12
N PHE A 209 -13.29 8.93 -8.05
CA PHE A 209 -12.29 7.88 -8.09
C PHE A 209 -12.96 6.52 -7.89
N ASP A 210 -12.75 5.61 -8.84
CA ASP A 210 -13.22 4.22 -8.76
C ASP A 210 -12.03 3.27 -8.53
N PRO A 211 -11.84 2.76 -7.28
CA PRO A 211 -10.76 1.84 -6.96
C PRO A 211 -10.71 0.60 -7.84
N LEU A 212 -11.86 0.09 -8.31
CA LEU A 212 -11.91 -1.10 -9.15
C LEU A 212 -11.25 -0.84 -10.51
N ASN A 213 -11.57 0.29 -11.13
CA ASN A 213 -10.97 0.68 -12.41
C ASN A 213 -9.48 1.01 -12.24
N TYR A 214 -9.11 1.61 -11.12
CA TYR A 214 -7.72 1.90 -10.81
C TYR A 214 -6.87 0.63 -10.67
N ILE A 215 -7.36 -0.38 -9.94
CA ILE A 215 -6.68 -1.70 -9.85
C ILE A 215 -6.66 -2.41 -11.19
N LYS A 216 -7.75 -2.35 -11.97
CA LYS A 216 -7.82 -2.94 -13.31
C LYS A 216 -6.74 -2.42 -14.25
N ALA A 217 -6.42 -1.13 -14.13
CA ALA A 217 -5.39 -0.47 -14.93
C ALA A 217 -3.98 -0.61 -14.33
N ALA A 218 -3.83 -1.19 -13.13
CA ALA A 218 -2.53 -1.30 -12.49
C ALA A 218 -1.61 -2.25 -13.29
N PRO A 219 -0.36 -1.86 -13.52
CA PRO A 219 0.54 -2.65 -14.33
C PRO A 219 0.99 -3.94 -13.59
N VAL A 220 1.06 -5.04 -14.33
CA VAL A 220 1.50 -6.33 -13.81
C VAL A 220 3.03 -6.38 -13.81
N ALA A 221 3.64 -6.57 -12.64
CA ALA A 221 5.08 -6.73 -12.52
C ALA A 221 5.53 -8.19 -12.69
N PHE A 222 4.71 -9.15 -12.23
CA PHE A 222 4.96 -10.56 -12.42
C PHE A 222 3.68 -11.40 -12.28
N ARG A 223 3.74 -12.62 -12.83
CA ARG A 223 2.71 -13.66 -12.69
C ARG A 223 3.30 -14.85 -11.96
N MET A 224 2.51 -15.46 -11.09
CA MET A 224 2.93 -16.68 -10.40
C MET A 224 1.76 -17.65 -10.22
N VAL A 225 2.08 -18.94 -10.28
CA VAL A 225 1.17 -20.00 -9.87
C VAL A 225 1.40 -20.33 -8.41
N VAL A 226 0.32 -20.38 -7.64
CA VAL A 226 0.33 -20.53 -6.18
C VAL A 226 -0.60 -21.69 -5.80
N PRO A 227 -0.11 -22.70 -5.08
CA PRO A 227 -0.95 -23.76 -4.54
C PRO A 227 -1.96 -23.21 -3.55
N THR A 228 -3.24 -23.54 -3.74
CA THR A 228 -4.31 -23.20 -2.80
C THR A 228 -5.46 -24.19 -2.92
N ASP A 229 -5.99 -24.65 -1.79
CA ASP A 229 -7.10 -25.61 -1.76
C ASP A 229 -8.47 -24.91 -1.72
N THR A 230 -8.49 -23.63 -1.37
CA THR A 230 -9.71 -22.81 -1.26
C THR A 230 -9.45 -21.43 -1.85
N LEU A 231 -10.51 -20.69 -2.18
CA LEU A 231 -10.39 -19.28 -2.56
C LEU A 231 -9.79 -18.49 -1.37
N PRO A 232 -8.65 -17.79 -1.53
CA PRO A 232 -8.07 -16.99 -0.44
C PRO A 232 -9.01 -15.88 0.05
N ASP A 233 -8.89 -15.48 1.33
CA ASP A 233 -9.71 -14.39 1.92
C ASP A 233 -9.70 -13.12 1.07
N TYR A 234 -8.53 -12.78 0.50
CA TYR A 234 -8.38 -11.63 -0.38
C TYR A 234 -9.39 -11.64 -1.54
N TYR A 235 -9.48 -12.74 -2.29
CA TYR A 235 -10.40 -12.83 -3.44
C TYR A 235 -11.85 -13.05 -3.03
N GLN A 236 -12.13 -13.46 -1.79
CA GLN A 236 -13.48 -13.43 -1.24
C GLN A 236 -13.94 -11.99 -0.95
N ARG A 237 -13.02 -11.12 -0.51
CA ARG A 237 -13.30 -9.71 -0.21
C ARG A 237 -13.24 -8.78 -1.41
N TYR A 238 -12.41 -9.13 -2.39
CA TYR A 238 -12.30 -8.41 -3.66
C TYR A 238 -12.72 -9.34 -4.81
N PRO A 239 -14.00 -9.78 -4.85
CA PRO A 239 -14.46 -10.80 -5.80
C PRO A 239 -14.32 -10.35 -7.26
N ALA A 240 -14.36 -9.04 -7.52
CA ALA A 240 -14.16 -8.49 -8.85
C ALA A 240 -12.73 -8.69 -9.41
N LEU A 241 -11.77 -9.11 -8.57
CA LEU A 241 -10.41 -9.46 -8.96
C LEU A 241 -10.24 -10.96 -9.25
N TRP A 242 -11.27 -11.77 -9.03
CA TRP A 242 -11.28 -13.17 -9.43
C TRP A 242 -11.94 -13.32 -10.81
N VAL A 243 -11.30 -14.08 -11.70
CA VAL A 243 -11.80 -14.34 -13.05
C VAL A 243 -12.13 -15.81 -13.22
N GLY A 244 -13.37 -16.07 -13.66
CA GLY A 244 -13.89 -17.40 -13.93
C GLY A 244 -14.41 -18.10 -12.68
N GLU A 245 -14.64 -19.41 -12.80
CA GLU A 245 -15.12 -20.23 -11.69
C GLU A 245 -14.14 -20.24 -10.51
N PRO A 246 -14.62 -20.40 -9.26
CA PRO A 246 -13.75 -20.53 -8.09
C PRO A 246 -12.67 -21.58 -8.32
N ALA A 247 -11.48 -21.41 -7.73
CA ALA A 247 -10.37 -22.36 -7.88
C ALA A 247 -10.73 -23.76 -7.37
N THR A 248 -11.30 -24.58 -8.23
CA THR A 248 -11.49 -26.02 -8.05
C THR A 248 -10.24 -26.71 -8.62
N GLY A 249 -9.39 -27.28 -7.77
CA GLY A 249 -8.25 -28.07 -8.24
C GLY A 249 -6.85 -27.61 -7.81
N GLY A 250 -6.71 -26.98 -6.64
CA GLY A 250 -5.45 -27.00 -5.88
C GLY A 250 -4.41 -25.93 -6.19
N ALA A 251 -4.66 -25.03 -7.15
CA ALA A 251 -3.80 -23.88 -7.42
C ALA A 251 -4.52 -22.73 -8.15
N MET A 252 -3.97 -21.52 -8.02
CA MET A 252 -4.39 -20.33 -8.74
C MET A 252 -3.20 -19.69 -9.46
N VAL A 253 -3.46 -18.99 -10.56
CA VAL A 253 -2.50 -18.05 -11.16
C VAL A 253 -2.91 -16.65 -10.75
N MET A 254 -1.94 -15.88 -10.28
CA MET A 254 -2.13 -14.53 -9.77
C MET A 254 -1.17 -13.57 -10.46
N GLU A 255 -1.71 -12.44 -10.85
CA GLU A 255 -0.97 -11.26 -11.30
C GLU A 255 -0.67 -10.35 -10.10
N VAL A 256 0.52 -9.76 -10.07
CA VAL A 256 0.98 -8.99 -8.92
C VAL A 256 1.65 -7.69 -9.39
N SER A 257 1.33 -6.58 -8.72
CA SER A 257 1.97 -5.28 -8.96
C SER A 257 3.42 -5.24 -8.43
N GLU A 258 4.17 -4.19 -8.78
CA GLU A 258 5.55 -3.99 -8.26
C GLU A 258 5.60 -3.98 -6.72
N GLY A 259 4.59 -3.36 -6.09
CA GLY A 259 4.45 -3.24 -4.64
C GLY A 259 3.82 -4.46 -3.95
N GLY A 260 3.58 -5.55 -4.69
CA GLY A 260 3.05 -6.79 -4.11
C GLY A 260 1.54 -6.83 -3.94
N VAL A 261 0.80 -5.95 -4.61
CA VAL A 261 -0.67 -5.97 -4.57
C VAL A 261 -1.15 -7.14 -5.42
N PRO A 262 -1.92 -8.10 -4.86
CA PRO A 262 -2.60 -9.09 -5.67
C PRO A 262 -3.61 -8.39 -6.59
N LEU A 263 -3.40 -8.50 -7.91
CA LEU A 263 -4.29 -7.97 -8.94
C LEU A 263 -5.30 -9.08 -9.31
N PHE A 264 -5.40 -9.43 -10.59
CA PHE A 264 -6.27 -10.51 -11.03
C PHE A 264 -5.74 -11.88 -10.67
N ALA A 265 -6.65 -12.79 -10.32
CA ALA A 265 -6.37 -14.21 -10.26
C ALA A 265 -7.45 -15.06 -10.91
N ARG A 266 -7.05 -16.27 -11.28
CA ARG A 266 -7.93 -17.31 -11.83
C ARG A 266 -7.46 -18.68 -11.37
N ALA A 267 -8.30 -19.69 -11.58
CA ALA A 267 -7.87 -21.08 -11.47
C ALA A 267 -6.65 -21.34 -12.39
N ALA A 268 -5.67 -22.10 -11.89
CA ALA A 268 -4.56 -22.56 -12.71
C ALA A 268 -5.04 -23.61 -13.72
N THR A 269 -4.48 -23.58 -14.93
CA THR A 269 -4.62 -24.67 -15.91
C THR A 269 -3.85 -25.90 -15.46
N ASP A 270 -4.12 -27.06 -16.05
CA ASP A 270 -3.41 -28.29 -15.68
C ASP A 270 -1.92 -28.24 -16.04
N GLU A 271 -1.56 -27.51 -17.10
CA GLU A 271 -0.17 -27.29 -17.50
C GLU A 271 0.58 -26.37 -16.50
N GLU A 272 -0.09 -25.35 -15.96
CA GLU A 272 0.47 -24.50 -14.90
C GLU A 272 0.59 -25.26 -13.57
N LYS A 273 -0.39 -26.11 -13.24
CA LYS A 273 -0.33 -26.98 -12.06
C LYS A 273 0.83 -27.96 -12.12
N ALA A 274 1.11 -28.52 -13.29
CA ALA A 274 2.22 -29.46 -13.50
C ALA A 274 3.59 -28.84 -13.19
N ARG A 275 3.72 -27.50 -13.18
CA ARG A 275 4.96 -26.79 -12.80
C ARG A 275 5.17 -26.76 -11.28
N ILE A 276 4.13 -26.95 -10.47
CA ILE A 276 4.24 -26.93 -9.02
C ILE A 276 4.89 -28.23 -8.54
N SER A 277 5.93 -28.09 -7.73
CA SER A 277 6.54 -29.20 -6.99
C SER A 277 6.52 -28.91 -5.49
N ASN A 278 6.22 -29.93 -4.67
CA ASN A 278 6.22 -29.83 -3.20
C ASN A 278 5.36 -28.68 -2.64
N ARG A 279 4.23 -28.37 -3.28
CA ARG A 279 3.36 -27.24 -2.94
C ARG A 279 4.10 -25.90 -2.82
N LYS A 280 5.15 -25.70 -3.63
CA LYS A 280 5.86 -24.43 -3.71
C LYS A 280 5.29 -23.58 -4.86
N PRO A 281 5.13 -22.26 -4.63
CA PRO A 281 4.76 -21.35 -5.70
C PRO A 281 5.86 -21.28 -6.77
N VAL A 282 5.46 -21.00 -8.02
CA VAL A 282 6.38 -20.87 -9.16
C VAL A 282 6.10 -19.55 -9.88
N VAL A 283 7.16 -18.78 -10.15
CA VAL A 283 7.06 -17.57 -10.98
C VAL A 283 6.92 -18.00 -12.43
N LEU A 284 5.85 -17.56 -13.09
CA LEU A 284 5.55 -17.89 -14.48
C LEU A 284 6.18 -16.88 -15.44
N GLU A 285 6.09 -15.61 -15.08
CA GLU A 285 6.49 -14.49 -15.93
C GLU A 285 6.86 -13.28 -15.07
N VAL A 286 7.83 -12.49 -15.53
CA VAL A 286 8.23 -11.22 -14.91
C VAL A 286 8.34 -10.18 -16.01
N PHE A 287 7.81 -8.99 -15.76
CA PHE A 287 7.89 -7.82 -16.63
C PHE A 287 8.94 -6.86 -16.07
N PRO A 288 10.21 -6.92 -16.51
CA PRO A 288 11.30 -6.22 -15.82
C PRO A 288 11.14 -4.71 -15.78
N ASP A 289 10.58 -4.11 -16.84
CA ASP A 289 10.37 -2.67 -16.91
C ASP A 289 9.34 -2.18 -15.88
N ILE A 290 8.35 -3.02 -15.56
CA ILE A 290 7.33 -2.74 -14.53
C ILE A 290 7.84 -3.10 -13.14
N LEU A 291 8.57 -4.22 -12.99
CA LEU A 291 9.19 -4.61 -11.71
C LEU A 291 10.24 -3.60 -11.23
N GLY A 292 10.75 -2.76 -12.13
CA GLY A 292 11.68 -1.71 -11.84
C GLY A 292 12.96 -2.23 -11.19
N ARG A 293 13.43 -1.54 -10.15
CA ARG A 293 14.64 -1.95 -9.41
C ARG A 293 14.38 -3.10 -8.44
N ASN A 294 13.18 -3.69 -8.45
CA ASN A 294 12.77 -4.83 -7.62
C ASN A 294 13.08 -4.60 -6.13
N GLY A 295 12.67 -3.45 -5.62
CA GLY A 295 12.89 -3.01 -4.24
C GLY A 295 12.18 -3.90 -3.22
N GLU A 296 11.06 -4.50 -3.61
CA GLU A 296 10.28 -5.37 -2.74
C GLU A 296 10.87 -6.79 -2.66
N ARG A 297 11.42 -7.29 -3.78
CA ARG A 297 12.06 -8.62 -3.85
C ARG A 297 11.11 -9.78 -3.52
N LEU A 298 9.84 -9.67 -3.93
CA LEU A 298 8.92 -10.82 -3.92
C LEU A 298 9.37 -11.89 -4.91
N VAL A 299 9.97 -11.49 -6.02
CA VAL A 299 10.66 -12.39 -6.96
C VAL A 299 12.14 -12.03 -7.03
N VAL A 300 13.01 -13.00 -7.27
CA VAL A 300 14.46 -12.81 -7.40
C VAL A 300 15.00 -13.65 -8.54
N LYS A 301 16.01 -13.14 -9.23
CA LYS A 301 16.71 -13.87 -10.28
C LYS A 301 17.87 -14.66 -9.67
N ARG A 302 17.90 -15.98 -9.83
CA ARG A 302 19.00 -16.87 -9.41
C ARG A 302 19.36 -17.80 -10.55
N ASN A 303 20.64 -17.94 -10.85
CA ASN A 303 21.14 -18.79 -11.95
C ASN A 303 20.44 -18.52 -13.31
N GLY A 304 20.06 -17.26 -13.57
CA GLY A 304 19.36 -16.87 -14.80
C GLY A 304 17.84 -16.98 -14.74
N GLU A 305 17.27 -17.65 -13.74
CA GLU A 305 15.82 -17.91 -13.64
C GLU A 305 15.16 -17.05 -12.55
N TRP A 306 13.91 -16.65 -12.81
CA TRP A 306 13.09 -15.97 -11.82
C TRP A 306 12.41 -16.97 -10.89
N GLN A 307 12.48 -16.69 -9.60
CA GLN A 307 11.91 -17.55 -8.58
C GLN A 307 11.37 -16.71 -7.41
N PRO A 308 10.48 -17.27 -6.57
CA PRO A 308 10.04 -16.59 -5.36
C PRO A 308 11.23 -16.20 -4.47
N GLY A 309 11.20 -14.96 -4.00
CA GLY A 309 12.14 -14.41 -3.03
C GLY A 309 11.71 -14.69 -1.60
N ARG A 310 12.61 -14.45 -0.64
CA ARG A 310 12.32 -14.66 0.79
C ARG A 310 11.13 -13.82 1.28
N LYS A 311 10.95 -12.60 0.74
CA LYS A 311 9.79 -11.77 1.10
C LYS A 311 8.47 -12.37 0.60
N SER A 312 8.48 -13.08 -0.52
CA SER A 312 7.28 -13.76 -1.04
C SER A 312 6.80 -14.87 -0.12
N GLU A 313 7.68 -15.55 0.61
CA GLU A 313 7.28 -16.56 1.61
C GLU A 313 6.38 -15.95 2.69
N GLN A 314 6.82 -14.84 3.31
CA GLN A 314 6.03 -14.15 4.34
C GLN A 314 4.74 -13.57 3.75
N TRP A 315 4.82 -12.94 2.57
CA TRP A 315 3.68 -12.34 1.91
C TRP A 315 2.60 -13.38 1.56
N LEU A 316 2.99 -14.56 1.03
CA LEU A 316 2.07 -15.67 0.76
C LEU A 316 1.54 -16.32 2.04
N ASP A 317 2.37 -16.45 3.08
CA ASP A 317 1.94 -16.98 4.38
C ASP A 317 0.84 -16.10 5.01
N ILE A 318 0.89 -14.78 4.79
CA ILE A 318 -0.19 -13.85 5.16
C ILE A 318 -1.39 -13.98 4.23
N LEU A 319 -1.17 -13.86 2.91
CA LEU A 319 -2.23 -13.85 1.90
C LEU A 319 -3.11 -15.11 1.97
N LEU A 320 -2.49 -16.27 2.17
CA LEU A 320 -3.14 -17.57 2.19
C LEU A 320 -3.56 -18.04 3.60
N TYR A 321 -3.38 -17.21 4.62
CA TYR A 321 -3.72 -17.58 6.00
C TYR A 321 -5.21 -17.90 6.16
N ARG A 322 -5.50 -18.97 6.93
CA ARG A 322 -6.85 -19.50 7.19
C ARG A 322 -7.15 -19.53 8.68
#